data_AF-A0A3N7GKW9-F1
#
_entry.id   AF-A0A3N7GKW9-F1
#
_cell.length_a   1.000
_cell.length_b   1.000
_cell.length_c   1.000
_cell.angle_alpha   90.00
_cell.angle_beta   90.00
_cell.angle_gamma   90.00
#
_symmetry.space_group_name_H-M   'P 1'
#
loop_
_entity.id
_entity.type
_entity.pdbx_description
1 polymer ?
#
loop_
_entity_poly.entity_id
_entity_poly.type
_entity_poly.pdbx_seq_one_letter_code
_entity_poly.pdbx_strand_id
1 'polypeptide(L)'
;MDTEPTKPNDFIEGQREMAHILRALGHPARVAILEYLMSVDACICGDIVEALPLAQPTVSRHLKELKNAKLIKGTVEGNTICYCIDENTIEEVQQYFTHISASLTRKNQDCC
;
A
#
# COMPACT_ATOMS: atom_id res chain seq x y z
N MET A 1 12.09 18.79 27.41
CA MET A 1 11.35 17.54 27.14
C MET A 1 11.83 17.08 25.79
N ASP A 2 12.99 16.44 25.81
CA ASP A 2 13.76 16.12 24.62
C ASP A 2 13.08 14.97 23.89
N THR A 3 12.57 15.22 22.70
CA THR A 3 12.11 14.17 21.80
C THR A 3 13.34 13.52 21.18
N GLU A 4 13.90 12.52 21.87
CA GLU A 4 14.83 11.58 21.23
C GLU A 4 14.11 10.93 20.04
N PRO A 5 14.74 10.85 18.86
CA PRO A 5 14.20 10.09 17.74
C PRO A 5 14.15 8.61 18.15
N THR A 6 12.93 8.07 18.32
CA THR A 6 12.67 6.64 18.56
C THR A 6 13.44 5.80 17.55
N LYS A 7 14.24 4.85 18.02
CA LYS A 7 15.07 4.02 17.15
C LYS A 7 14.15 3.08 16.36
N PRO A 8 14.43 2.79 15.08
CA PRO A 8 13.60 1.89 14.26
C PRO A 8 13.40 0.47 14.86
N ASN A 9 14.20 0.10 15.85
CA ASN A 9 14.24 -1.22 16.46
C ASN A 9 13.33 -1.38 17.70
N ASP A 10 12.61 -0.32 18.10
CA ASP A 10 11.73 -0.35 19.27
C ASP A 10 10.33 -0.91 18.95
N PHE A 11 10.04 -1.14 17.67
CA PHE A 11 8.75 -1.66 17.17
C PHE A 11 8.89 -3.11 16.69
N ILE A 12 7.88 -3.94 16.97
CA ILE A 12 7.86 -5.33 16.49
C ILE A 12 7.70 -5.38 14.97
N GLU A 13 8.16 -6.46 14.34
CA GLU A 13 8.23 -6.56 12.87
C GLU A 13 6.89 -6.26 12.19
N GLY A 14 5.78 -6.86 12.67
CA GLY A 14 4.46 -6.61 12.09
C GLY A 14 4.00 -5.14 12.16
N GLN A 15 4.44 -4.37 13.18
CA GLN A 15 4.14 -2.93 13.26
C GLN A 15 4.92 -2.16 12.18
N ARG A 16 6.18 -2.55 11.93
CA ARG A 16 7.03 -1.92 10.93
C ARG A 16 6.56 -2.25 9.51
N GLU A 17 6.17 -3.49 9.26
CA GLU A 17 5.61 -3.94 7.98
C GLU A 17 4.31 -3.18 7.67
N MET A 18 3.37 -3.13 8.63
CA MET A 18 2.12 -2.38 8.46
C MET A 18 2.38 -0.89 8.27
N ALA A 19 3.29 -0.28 9.05
CA ALA A 19 3.66 1.12 8.87
C ALA A 19 4.27 1.39 7.48
N HIS A 20 5.07 0.46 6.96
CA HIS A 20 5.65 0.55 5.62
C HIS A 20 4.56 0.52 4.54
N ILE A 21 3.58 -0.38 4.65
CA ILE A 21 2.42 -0.47 3.74
C ILE A 21 1.60 0.83 3.78
N LEU A 22 1.20 1.28 4.96
CA LEU A 22 0.40 2.49 5.13
C LEU A 22 1.14 3.74 4.65
N ARG A 23 2.46 3.82 4.87
CA ARG A 23 3.31 4.90 4.34
C ARG A 23 3.33 4.92 2.81
N ALA A 24 3.28 3.75 2.17
CA ALA A 24 3.14 3.68 0.71
C ALA A 24 1.76 4.18 0.26
N LEU A 25 0.68 3.88 0.97
CA LEU A 25 -0.65 4.41 0.65
C LEU A 25 -0.80 5.92 0.89
N GLY A 26 -0.01 6.51 1.78
CA GLY A 26 -0.10 7.94 2.16
C GLY A 26 0.25 8.99 1.09
N HIS A 27 0.28 8.65 -0.21
CA HIS A 27 0.53 9.60 -1.29
C HIS A 27 -0.59 9.54 -2.35
N PRO A 28 -1.17 10.68 -2.78
CA PRO A 28 -2.36 10.69 -3.64
C PRO A 28 -2.15 9.97 -4.97
N ALA A 29 -1.00 10.17 -5.63
CA ALA A 29 -0.69 9.45 -6.88
C ALA A 29 -0.69 7.91 -6.73
N ARG A 30 -0.31 7.38 -5.56
CA ARG A 30 -0.25 5.94 -5.30
C ARG A 30 -1.65 5.37 -5.03
N VAL A 31 -2.52 6.15 -4.37
CA VAL A 31 -3.94 5.83 -4.25
C VAL A 31 -4.59 5.77 -5.62
N ALA A 32 -4.38 6.79 -6.47
CA ALA A 32 -4.93 6.81 -7.84
C ALA A 32 -4.44 5.63 -8.69
N ILE A 33 -3.16 5.22 -8.58
CA ILE A 33 -2.65 4.01 -9.24
C ILE A 33 -3.40 2.77 -8.76
N LEU A 34 -3.60 2.61 -7.46
CA LEU A 34 -4.32 1.46 -6.89
C LEU A 34 -5.77 1.41 -7.39
N GLU A 35 -6.49 2.53 -7.31
CA GLU A 35 -7.87 2.64 -7.77
C GLU A 35 -7.99 2.31 -9.27
N TYR A 36 -7.05 2.80 -10.08
CA TYR A 36 -6.99 2.46 -11.49
C TYR A 36 -6.77 0.95 -11.70
N LEU A 37 -5.80 0.35 -11.01
CA LEU A 37 -5.54 -1.09 -11.10
C LEU A 37 -6.71 -1.94 -10.58
N MET A 38 -7.53 -1.44 -9.66
CA MET A 38 -8.75 -2.10 -9.18
C MET A 38 -9.92 -1.96 -10.17
N SER A 39 -9.91 -0.94 -11.03
CA SER A 39 -10.96 -0.70 -12.03
C SER A 39 -10.84 -1.59 -13.28
N VAL A 40 -9.73 -2.32 -13.40
CA VAL A 40 -9.42 -3.17 -14.54
C VAL A 40 -9.38 -4.63 -14.09
N ASP A 41 -10.06 -5.52 -14.82
CA ASP A 41 -10.21 -6.94 -14.45
C ASP A 41 -8.95 -7.80 -14.72
N ALA A 42 -7.81 -7.17 -15.05
CA ALA A 42 -6.58 -7.85 -15.44
C ALA A 42 -5.32 -7.05 -15.07
N CYS A 43 -4.16 -7.72 -15.03
CA CYS A 43 -2.87 -7.04 -14.90
C CYS A 43 -2.64 -6.11 -16.12
N ILE A 44 -2.20 -4.88 -15.87
CA ILE A 44 -1.92 -3.89 -16.92
C ILE A 44 -0.47 -4.04 -17.38
N CYS A 45 -0.27 -4.40 -18.64
CA CYS A 45 1.02 -4.48 -19.31
C CYS A 45 1.26 -3.22 -20.15
N GLY A 46 2.39 -2.53 -19.94
CA GLY A 46 2.73 -1.32 -20.69
C GLY A 46 2.49 -0.02 -19.92
N ASP A 47 2.30 1.10 -20.63
CA ASP A 47 2.35 2.45 -20.05
C ASP A 47 1.07 2.80 -19.28
N ILE A 48 0.98 2.33 -18.03
CA ILE A 48 0.07 2.88 -16.98
C ILE A 48 0.20 4.41 -16.83
N VAL A 49 1.26 4.98 -17.38
CA VAL A 49 1.51 6.41 -17.52
C VAL A 49 0.36 7.13 -18.22
N GLU A 50 -0.26 6.53 -19.25
CA GLU A 50 -1.34 7.19 -19.99
C GLU A 50 -2.63 7.35 -19.17
N ALA A 51 -2.81 6.51 -18.15
CA ALA A 51 -3.97 6.56 -17.26
C ALA A 51 -3.88 7.67 -16.20
N LEU A 52 -2.71 8.30 -16.04
CA LEU A 52 -2.44 9.24 -14.95
C LEU A 52 -1.92 10.57 -15.49
N PRO A 53 -2.29 11.71 -14.88
CA PRO A 53 -1.79 13.02 -15.28
C PRO A 53 -0.36 13.27 -14.73
N LEU A 54 0.56 12.32 -14.92
CA LEU A 54 1.91 12.32 -14.36
C LEU A 54 2.94 11.90 -15.42
N ALA A 55 4.13 12.49 -15.36
CA ALA A 55 5.23 12.09 -16.24
C ALA A 55 5.71 10.66 -15.93
N GLN A 56 6.12 9.91 -16.97
CA GLN A 56 6.57 8.51 -16.88
C GLN A 56 7.58 8.24 -15.74
N PRO A 57 8.66 9.03 -15.55
CA PRO A 57 9.61 8.78 -14.46
C PRO A 57 8.98 8.86 -13.06
N THR A 58 7.95 9.71 -12.90
CA THR A 58 7.22 9.87 -11.65
C THR A 58 6.34 8.65 -11.40
N VAL A 59 5.64 8.17 -12.43
CA VAL A 59 4.80 6.97 -12.35
C VAL A 59 5.64 5.73 -12.04
N SER A 60 6.77 5.53 -12.72
CA SER A 60 7.69 4.41 -12.43
C SER A 60 8.21 4.42 -10.99
N ARG A 61 8.50 5.61 -10.43
CA ARG A 61 8.89 5.74 -9.02
C ARG A 61 7.74 5.33 -8.10
N HIS A 62 6.51 5.76 -8.36
CA HIS A 62 5.35 5.38 -7.56
C HIS A 62 5.06 3.88 -7.62
N LEU A 63 5.14 3.27 -8.81
CA LEU A 63 5.03 1.82 -8.99
C LEU A 63 6.10 1.06 -8.20
N LYS A 64 7.34 1.54 -8.20
CA LYS A 64 8.42 0.93 -7.43
C LYS A 64 8.13 0.97 -5.93
N GLU A 65 7.67 2.10 -5.40
CA GLU A 65 7.31 2.22 -3.99
C GLU A 65 6.13 1.31 -3.61
N LEU A 66 5.11 1.23 -4.46
CA LEU A 66 3.98 0.32 -4.26
C LEU A 66 4.40 -1.16 -4.29
N LYS A 67 5.29 -1.53 -5.22
CA LYS A 67 5.85 -2.88 -5.32
C LYS A 67 6.71 -3.24 -4.11
N ASN A 68 7.55 -2.30 -3.65
CA ASN A 68 8.35 -2.50 -2.44
C ASN A 68 7.47 -2.72 -1.20
N ALA A 69 6.32 -2.04 -1.14
CA ALA A 69 5.32 -2.21 -0.11
C ALA A 69 4.41 -3.44 -0.31
N LYS A 70 4.68 -4.27 -1.32
CA LYS A 70 3.88 -5.46 -1.69
C LYS A 70 2.41 -5.15 -1.96
N LEU A 71 2.04 -3.90 -2.26
CA LEU A 71 0.66 -3.54 -2.61
C LEU A 71 0.31 -3.93 -4.05
N ILE A 72 1.33 -4.03 -4.90
CA ILE A 72 1.20 -4.46 -6.29
C ILE A 72 2.27 -5.49 -6.64
N LYS A 73 1.93 -6.38 -7.57
CA LYS A 73 2.84 -7.30 -8.25
C LYS A 73 3.33 -6.68 -9.54
N GLY A 74 4.51 -7.12 -9.98
CA GLY A 74 5.11 -6.68 -11.23
C GLY A 74 5.82 -7.84 -11.91
N THR A 75 5.22 -8.39 -12.96
CA THR A 75 5.72 -9.56 -13.72
C THR A 75 6.24 -9.09 -15.08
N VAL A 76 7.34 -9.67 -15.57
CA VAL A 76 7.84 -9.38 -16.92
C VAL A 76 7.15 -10.31 -17.90
N GLU A 77 6.44 -9.76 -18.88
CA GLU A 77 5.85 -10.48 -19.99
C GLU A 77 6.43 -9.94 -21.30
N GLY A 78 7.21 -10.77 -21.99
CA GLY A 78 7.96 -10.37 -23.17
C GLY A 78 8.95 -9.24 -22.86
N ASN A 79 8.72 -8.05 -23.43
CA ASN A 79 9.57 -6.87 -23.26
C ASN A 79 8.92 -5.79 -22.36
N THR A 80 7.81 -6.12 -21.69
CA THR A 80 7.03 -5.18 -20.86
C THR A 80 6.85 -5.71 -19.44
N ILE A 81 6.63 -4.81 -18.48
CA ILE A 81 6.23 -5.17 -17.12
C ILE A 81 4.72 -5.02 -17.00
N CYS A 82 4.08 -6.03 -16.43
CA CYS A 82 2.66 -6.04 -16.10
C CYS A 82 2.46 -5.84 -14.60
N TYR A 83 1.55 -4.95 -14.23
CA TYR A 83 1.23 -4.63 -12.84
C TYR A 83 -0.19 -5.04 -12.47
N CYS A 84 -0.36 -5.58 -11.26
CA CYS A 84 -1.66 -5.93 -10.69
C CYS A 84 -1.63 -5.77 -9.18
N ILE A 85 -2.80 -5.68 -8.56
CA ILE A 85 -2.93 -5.63 -7.10
C ILE A 85 -2.40 -6.93 -6.46
N ASP A 86 -1.76 -6.81 -5.31
CA ASP A 86 -1.48 -7.97 -4.44
C ASP A 86 -2.62 -8.13 -3.43
N GLU A 87 -3.58 -8.99 -3.75
CA GLU A 87 -4.76 -9.25 -2.92
C GLU A 87 -4.41 -9.68 -1.49
N ASN A 88 -3.32 -10.41 -1.30
CA ASN A 88 -2.90 -10.88 0.03
C ASN A 88 -2.57 -9.70 0.95
N THR A 89 -1.79 -8.74 0.44
CA THR A 89 -1.42 -7.53 1.22
C THR A 89 -2.65 -6.65 1.49
N ILE A 90 -3.60 -6.59 0.56
CA ILE A 90 -4.87 -5.87 0.78
C ILE A 90 -5.67 -6.54 1.90
N GLU A 91 -5.73 -7.88 1.92
CA GLU A 91 -6.38 -8.63 2.98
C GLU A 91 -5.71 -8.38 4.34
N GLU A 92 -4.38 -8.35 4.42
CA GLU A 92 -3.64 -8.02 5.65
C GLU A 92 -4.02 -6.63 6.20
N VAL A 93 -4.10 -5.62 5.32
CA VAL A 93 -4.52 -4.26 5.70
C VAL A 93 -5.97 -4.26 6.19
N GLN A 94 -6.88 -4.96 5.51
CA GLN A 94 -8.28 -5.09 5.91
C GLN A 94 -8.40 -5.75 7.29
N GLN A 95 -7.70 -6.84 7.52
CA GLN A 95 -7.69 -7.56 8.80
C GLN A 95 -7.18 -6.66 9.94
N TYR A 96 -6.14 -5.86 9.68
CA TYR A 96 -5.60 -4.90 10.65
C TYR A 96 -6.66 -3.87 11.09
N PHE A 97 -7.35 -3.22 10.15
CA PHE A 97 -8.42 -2.26 10.50
C PHE A 97 -9.65 -2.92 11.11
N THR A 98 -9.97 -4.15 10.71
CA THR A 98 -11.04 -4.95 11.33
C THR A 98 -10.71 -5.23 12.79
N HIS A 99 -9.47 -5.61 13.10
CA HIS A 99 -9.01 -5.83 14.46
C HIS A 99 -9.08 -4.57 15.33
N ILE A 100 -8.65 -3.42 14.79
CA ILE A 100 -8.77 -2.11 15.45
C ILE A 100 -10.24 -1.83 15.77
N SER A 101 -11.10 -1.89 14.77
CA SER A 101 -12.52 -1.57 14.90
C SER A 101 -13.22 -2.50 15.91
N ALA A 102 -12.96 -3.81 15.85
CA ALA A 102 -13.52 -4.78 16.80
C ALA A 102 -13.06 -4.51 18.25
N SER A 103 -11.81 -4.07 18.43
CA SER A 103 -11.27 -3.73 19.75
C SER A 103 -11.86 -2.45 20.33
N LEU A 104 -12.16 -1.46 19.49
CA LEU A 104 -12.84 -0.23 19.89
C LEU A 104 -14.31 -0.50 20.28
N THR A 105 -15.02 -1.33 19.51
CA THR A 105 -16.42 -1.69 19.83
C THR A 105 -16.55 -2.39 21.18
N ARG A 106 -15.60 -3.28 21.53
CA ARG A 106 -15.56 -3.91 22.86
C ARG A 106 -15.33 -2.90 23.98
N LYS A 107 -14.37 -1.98 23.81
CA LYS A 107 -14.06 -0.96 24.82
C LYS A 107 -15.20 0.03 25.05
N ASN A 108 -16.00 0.33 24.02
CA ASN A 108 -17.20 1.16 24.17
C ASN A 108 -18.33 0.48 24.95
N GLN A 109 -18.27 -0.83 25.21
CA GLN A 109 -19.19 -1.53 26.11
C GLN A 109 -18.71 -1.53 27.57
N ASP A 110 -17.41 -1.27 27.81
CA ASP A 110 -16.77 -1.30 29.14
C ASP A 110 -16.32 0.09 29.64
N CYS A 111 -16.54 1.16 28.88
CA CYS A 111 -16.25 2.53 29.30
C CYS A 111 -17.50 3.17 29.94
N CYS A 112 -17.52 3.18 31.27
CA CYS A 112 -18.29 4.13 32.10
C CYS A 112 -17.41 5.31 32.50
#